data_AF-A0A367ZJQ1-F1
#
_entry.id   AF-A0A367ZJQ1-F1
#
_cell.length_a   1.000
_cell.length_b   1.000
_cell.length_c   1.000
_cell.angle_alpha   90.00
_cell.angle_beta   90.00
_cell.angle_gamma   90.00
#
_symmetry.space_group_name_H-M   'P 1'
#
loop_
_entity.id
_entity.type
_entity.pdbx_description
1 polymer ?
#
loop_
_entity_poly.entity_id
_entity_poly.type
_entity_poly.pdbx_seq_one_letter_code
_entity_poly.pdbx_strand_id
1 'polypeptide(L)'
;MGQAAGRQAFTLTELLVVLALLSLLLPFAYRIWSVLRRGSDQVSEHARYYQVVGRFLAQFKLDLRSATRLRREGDSLVITVPADDPTAERTIRYSVDADRHRLSRSEGGQAIVFDFGAPPAGAGPFIFRIE
;
A
#
# COMPACT_ATOMS: atom_id res chain seq x y z
N MET A 1 -0.39 -8.92 38.77
CA MET A 1 0.57 -8.33 37.80
C MET A 1 -0.20 -7.99 36.53
N GLY A 2 -0.69 -6.76 36.43
CA GLY A 2 -1.44 -6.29 35.25
C GLY A 2 -0.48 -5.81 34.18
N GLN A 3 -0.50 -6.46 33.01
CA GLN A 3 0.17 -5.95 31.81
C GLN A 3 -0.60 -4.71 31.36
N ALA A 4 -0.02 -3.54 31.57
CA ALA A 4 -0.48 -2.32 30.93
C ALA A 4 -0.18 -2.44 29.43
N ALA A 5 -1.18 -2.90 28.66
CA ALA A 5 -1.19 -2.76 27.22
C ALA A 5 -1.12 -1.26 26.92
N GLY A 6 0.09 -0.78 26.56
CA GLY A 6 0.28 0.57 26.07
C GLY A 6 -0.56 0.77 24.83
N ARG A 7 -1.74 1.38 24.99
CA ARG A 7 -2.50 1.95 23.88
C ARG A 7 -1.65 3.10 23.34
N GLN A 8 -0.85 2.83 22.32
CA GLN A 8 -0.29 3.90 21.50
C GLN A 8 -1.46 4.67 20.89
N ALA A 9 -1.71 5.86 21.44
CA ALA A 9 -2.64 6.79 20.84
C ALA A 9 -1.99 7.29 19.55
N PHE A 10 -2.57 6.92 18.41
CA PHE A 10 -2.17 7.45 17.12
C PHE A 10 -2.21 8.98 17.17
N THR A 11 -1.14 9.61 16.69
CA THR A 11 -1.07 11.07 16.62
C THR A 11 -2.12 11.59 15.64
N LEU A 12 -2.59 12.82 15.86
CA LEU A 12 -3.64 13.44 15.04
C LEU A 12 -3.28 13.45 13.54
N THR A 13 -1.98 13.55 13.25
CA THR A 13 -1.40 13.49 11.91
C THR A 13 -1.49 12.09 11.29
N GLU A 14 -1.23 11.02 12.04
CA GLU A 14 -1.39 9.64 11.55
C GLU A 14 -2.85 9.32 11.21
N LEU A 15 -3.79 9.82 12.02
CA LEU A 15 -5.22 9.70 11.76
C LEU A 15 -5.63 10.40 10.46
N LEU A 16 -5.08 11.58 10.18
CA LEU A 16 -5.34 12.31 8.93
C LEU A 16 -4.75 11.59 7.72
N VAL A 17 -3.55 11.01 7.84
CA VAL A 17 -2.92 10.23 6.76
C VAL A 17 -3.71 8.95 6.49
N VAL A 18 -4.20 8.26 7.52
CA VAL A 18 -5.04 7.07 7.34
C VAL A 18 -6.38 7.42 6.70
N LEU A 19 -7.01 8.53 7.09
CA LEU A 19 -8.24 9.03 6.46
C LEU A 19 -8.03 9.42 4.99
N ALA A 20 -6.91 10.06 4.68
CA ALA A 20 -6.52 10.38 3.31
C ALA A 20 -6.26 9.11 2.47
N LEU A 21 -5.62 8.09 3.05
CA LEU A 21 -5.45 6.81 2.38
C LEU A 21 -6.78 6.06 2.18
N LEU A 22 -7.67 6.07 3.17
CA LEU A 22 -8.98 5.43 3.05
C LEU A 22 -9.87 6.10 2.00
N SER A 23 -9.85 7.43 1.92
CA SER A 23 -10.61 8.17 0.90
C SER A 23 -10.10 7.90 -0.52
N LEU A 24 -8.82 7.57 -0.67
CA LEU A 24 -8.24 7.13 -1.95
C LEU A 24 -8.60 5.67 -2.29
N LEU A 25 -8.69 4.79 -1.29
CA LEU A 25 -8.89 3.35 -1.49
C LEU A 25 -10.37 2.93 -1.66
N LEU A 26 -11.29 3.60 -0.96
CA LEU A 26 -12.73 3.30 -1.01
C LEU A 26 -13.36 3.41 -2.42
N PRO A 27 -13.16 4.49 -3.20
CA PRO A 27 -13.72 4.59 -4.54
C PRO A 27 -13.11 3.56 -5.50
N PHE A 28 -11.85 3.17 -5.28
CA PHE A 28 -11.19 2.11 -6.04
C PHE A 28 -11.80 0.73 -5.75
N ALA A 29 -12.02 0.41 -4.47
CA ALA A 29 -12.68 -0.84 -4.05
C ALA A 29 -14.13 -0.93 -4.58
N TYR A 30 -14.88 0.18 -4.55
CA TYR A 30 -16.23 0.24 -5.09
C TYR A 30 -16.26 0.02 -6.61
N ARG A 31 -15.28 0.58 -7.34
CA ARG A 31 -15.14 0.36 -8.79
C ARG A 31 -14.81 -1.08 -9.14
N ILE A 32 -13.89 -1.72 -8.42
CA ILE A 32 -13.57 -3.15 -8.62
C ILE A 32 -14.83 -4.01 -8.52
N TRP A 33 -15.64 -3.77 -7.48
CA TRP A 33 -16.90 -4.48 -7.29
C TRP A 33 -17.89 -4.24 -8.45
N SER A 34 -17.92 -3.03 -9.00
CA SER A 34 -18.78 -2.70 -10.14
C SER A 34 -18.33 -3.33 -11.47
N VAL A 35 -17.02 -3.47 -11.69
CA VAL A 35 -16.42 -4.00 -12.93
C VAL A 35 -16.44 -5.53 -12.96
N LEU A 36 -16.25 -6.19 -11.82
CA LEU A 36 -16.41 -7.65 -11.68
C LEU A 36 -17.82 -8.14 -12.08
N ARG A 37 -18.81 -7.25 -12.15
CA ARG A 37 -20.18 -7.57 -12.55
C ARG A 37 -20.42 -7.54 -14.08
N ARG A 38 -19.47 -7.12 -14.91
CA ARG A 38 -19.66 -6.98 -16.39
C ARG A 38 -18.44 -7.44 -17.21
N GLY A 39 -18.62 -8.48 -18.04
CA GLY A 39 -17.72 -8.90 -19.14
C GLY A 39 -16.94 -10.18 -18.84
N SER A 40 -16.53 -10.99 -19.83
CA SER A 40 -15.83 -12.28 -19.62
C SER A 40 -14.45 -12.47 -20.29
N ASP A 41 -14.00 -11.62 -21.23
CA ASP A 41 -12.66 -11.78 -21.84
C ASP A 41 -11.68 -10.61 -21.57
N GLN A 42 -12.17 -9.37 -21.43
CA GLN A 42 -11.43 -8.27 -20.78
C GLN A 42 -11.17 -8.54 -19.28
N VAL A 43 -11.78 -9.60 -18.74
CA VAL A 43 -11.64 -9.99 -17.35
C VAL A 43 -10.24 -10.49 -17.05
N SER A 44 -9.52 -11.12 -17.99
CA SER A 44 -8.23 -11.73 -17.66
C SER A 44 -7.15 -10.68 -17.33
N GLU A 45 -7.00 -9.65 -18.16
CA GLU A 45 -6.05 -8.55 -17.93
C GLU A 45 -6.50 -7.64 -16.79
N HIS A 46 -7.80 -7.29 -16.74
CA HIS A 46 -8.33 -6.52 -15.62
C HIS A 46 -8.22 -7.29 -14.30
N ALA A 47 -8.49 -8.60 -14.28
CA ALA A 47 -8.34 -9.43 -13.09
C ALA A 47 -6.88 -9.51 -12.67
N ARG A 48 -5.93 -9.63 -13.60
CA ARG A 48 -4.50 -9.58 -13.26
C ARG A 48 -4.14 -8.25 -12.62
N TYR A 49 -4.55 -7.12 -13.21
CA TYR A 49 -4.35 -5.78 -12.64
C TYR A 49 -4.92 -5.72 -11.21
N TYR A 50 -6.18 -6.08 -11.02
CA TYR A 50 -6.83 -6.02 -9.72
C TYR A 50 -6.27 -7.01 -8.69
N GLN A 51 -5.81 -8.19 -9.11
CA GLN A 51 -5.12 -9.15 -8.24
C GLN A 51 -3.79 -8.59 -7.76
N VAL A 52 -2.99 -7.98 -8.65
CA VAL A 52 -1.70 -7.38 -8.28
C VAL A 52 -1.93 -6.18 -7.35
N VAL A 53 -2.89 -5.32 -7.66
CA VAL A 53 -3.27 -4.20 -6.77
C VAL A 53 -3.76 -4.71 -5.42
N GLY A 54 -4.65 -5.70 -5.39
CA GLY A 54 -5.15 -6.30 -4.15
C GLY A 54 -4.03 -6.87 -3.29
N ARG A 55 -3.08 -7.59 -3.90
CA ARG A 55 -1.89 -8.13 -3.21
C ARG A 55 -1.00 -7.01 -2.67
N PHE A 56 -0.75 -5.98 -3.47
CA PHE A 56 0.00 -4.80 -3.02
C PHE A 56 -0.69 -4.14 -1.82
N LEU A 57 -1.99 -3.86 -1.90
CA LEU A 57 -2.74 -3.20 -0.83
C LEU A 57 -2.78 -4.03 0.45
N ALA A 58 -2.92 -5.36 0.32
CA ALA A 58 -2.87 -6.26 1.47
C ALA A 58 -1.49 -6.21 2.15
N GLN A 59 -0.40 -6.29 1.37
CA GLN A 59 0.96 -6.20 1.90
C GLN A 59 1.24 -4.84 2.54
N PHE A 60 0.88 -3.76 1.84
CA PHE A 60 1.09 -2.39 2.31
C PHE A 60 0.34 -2.13 3.61
N LYS A 61 -0.91 -2.59 3.71
CA LYS A 61 -1.70 -2.50 4.94
C LYS A 61 -1.06 -3.27 6.10
N LEU A 62 -0.50 -4.46 5.86
CA LEU A 62 0.18 -5.24 6.87
C LEU A 62 1.42 -4.50 7.39
N ASP A 63 2.24 -3.98 6.48
CA ASP A 63 3.46 -3.23 6.84
C ASP A 63 3.13 -1.92 7.57
N LEU A 64 2.08 -1.21 7.15
CA LEU A 64 1.63 0.00 7.85
C LEU A 64 1.12 -0.29 9.26
N ARG A 65 0.46 -1.44 9.46
CA ARG A 65 -0.07 -1.81 10.78
C ARG A 65 1.05 -2.10 11.79
N SER A 66 2.20 -2.57 11.32
CA SER A 66 3.39 -2.80 12.15
C SER A 66 4.37 -1.62 12.15
N ALA A 67 4.06 -0.53 11.45
CA ALA A 67 4.94 0.62 11.35
C ALA A 67 5.09 1.34 12.70
N THR A 68 6.32 1.59 13.10
CA THR A 68 6.66 2.49 14.21
C THR A 68 7.00 3.89 13.71
N ARG A 69 7.49 4.01 12.47
CA ARG A 69 7.77 5.30 11.82
C ARG A 69 7.51 5.26 10.32
N LEU A 70 7.13 6.41 9.78
CA LEU A 70 6.92 6.64 8.36
C LEU A 70 7.73 7.87 7.94
N ARG A 71 8.50 7.75 6.86
CA ARG A 71 9.29 8.86 6.29
C ARG A 71 9.19 8.84 4.78
N ARG A 72 9.02 10.02 4.18
CA ARG A 72 9.14 10.20 2.73
C ARG A 72 10.58 10.53 2.35
N GLU A 73 11.10 9.87 1.33
CA GLU A 73 12.41 10.11 0.72
C GLU A 73 12.25 10.24 -0.79
N GLY A 74 12.11 11.48 -1.28
CA GLY A 74 11.80 11.73 -2.69
C GLY A 74 10.48 11.06 -3.09
N ASP A 75 10.55 10.18 -4.10
CA ASP A 75 9.43 9.38 -4.61
C ASP A 75 9.28 8.02 -3.90
N SER A 76 10.01 7.84 -2.79
CA SER A 76 9.92 6.64 -1.98
C SER A 76 9.25 6.92 -0.62
N LEU A 77 8.47 5.96 -0.16
CA LEU A 77 7.99 5.87 1.21
C LEU A 77 8.85 4.86 1.96
N VAL A 78 9.40 5.28 3.10
CA VAL A 78 10.23 4.46 3.97
C VAL A 78 9.44 4.20 5.25
N ILE A 79 9.20 2.93 5.52
CA ILE A 79 8.48 2.43 6.68
C ILE A 79 9.50 1.77 7.60
N THR A 80 9.54 2.19 8.86
CA THR A 80 10.29 1.49 9.89
C THR A 80 9.32 0.61 10.67
N VAL A 81 9.66 -0.66 10.81
CA VAL A 81 8.89 -1.66 11.55
C VAL A 81 9.82 -2.36 12.56
N PRO A 82 9.29 -2.93 13.65
CA PRO A 82 10.11 -3.71 14.57
C PRO A 82 10.64 -4.97 13.87
N ALA A 83 11.88 -5.34 14.21
CA ALA A 83 12.46 -6.62 13.83
C ALA A 83 12.03 -7.73 14.81
N ASP A 84 12.46 -8.96 14.54
CA ASP A 84 12.21 -10.09 15.45
C ASP A 84 12.91 -9.89 16.81
N ASP A 85 14.02 -9.16 16.82
CA ASP A 85 14.61 -8.59 18.04
C ASP A 85 13.82 -7.32 18.43
N PRO A 86 13.22 -7.28 19.64
CA PRO A 86 12.40 -6.15 20.09
C PRO A 86 13.18 -4.84 20.24
N THR A 87 14.51 -4.88 20.24
CA THR A 87 15.38 -3.70 20.31
C THR A 87 15.88 -3.23 18.95
N ALA A 88 15.68 -4.04 17.90
CA ALA A 88 16.08 -3.71 16.55
C ALA A 88 14.88 -3.25 15.70
N GLU A 89 15.16 -2.29 14.81
CA GLU A 89 14.22 -1.83 13.80
C GLU A 89 14.70 -2.29 12.43
N ARG A 90 13.75 -2.61 11.54
CA ARG A 90 14.03 -2.87 10.12
C ARG A 90 13.26 -1.88 9.26
N THR A 91 13.81 -1.65 8.08
CA THR A 91 13.27 -0.64 7.16
C THR A 91 12.75 -1.30 5.90
N ILE A 92 11.52 -0.96 5.53
CA ILE A 92 10.87 -1.35 4.30
C ILE A 92 10.74 -0.09 3.45
N ARG A 93 11.31 -0.11 2.24
CA ARG A 93 11.21 0.99 1.29
C ARG A 93 10.24 0.63 0.17
N TYR A 94 9.29 1.51 -0.07
CA TYR A 94 8.36 1.49 -1.18
C TYR A 94 8.80 2.56 -2.18
N SER A 95 9.08 2.21 -3.43
CA SER A 95 9.41 3.15 -4.49
C SER A 95 8.41 3.02 -5.64
N VAL A 96 8.01 4.16 -6.20
CA VAL A 96 7.05 4.23 -7.31
C VAL A 96 7.81 4.53 -8.60
N ASP A 97 7.57 3.74 -9.64
CA ASP A 97 7.96 4.02 -11.03
C ASP A 97 6.66 4.27 -11.80
N ALA A 98 6.29 5.55 -11.89
CA ALA A 98 5.04 5.98 -12.48
C ALA A 98 5.00 5.71 -14.00
N ASP A 99 6.13 5.90 -14.68
CA ASP A 99 6.25 5.69 -16.13
C ASP A 99 5.96 4.24 -16.52
N ARG A 100 6.38 3.29 -15.67
CA ARG A 100 6.18 1.86 -15.90
C ARG A 100 4.99 1.27 -15.17
N HIS A 101 4.21 2.08 -14.44
CA HIS A 101 3.10 1.61 -13.60
C HIS A 101 3.56 0.48 -12.66
N ARG A 102 4.71 0.69 -12.00
CA ARG A 102 5.34 -0.29 -11.12
C ARG A 102 5.55 0.29 -9.74
N LEU A 103 5.47 -0.59 -8.76
CA LEU A 103 5.88 -0.29 -7.40
C LEU A 103 6.84 -1.37 -6.92
N SER A 104 7.92 -0.97 -6.27
CA SER A 104 8.84 -1.91 -5.62
C SER A 104 8.78 -1.75 -4.11
N ARG A 105 8.66 -2.87 -3.40
CA ARG A 105 8.87 -2.98 -1.96
C ARG A 105 10.22 -3.64 -1.73
N SER A 106 11.16 -2.97 -1.08
CA SER A 106 12.46 -3.54 -0.72
C SER A 106 12.65 -3.60 0.79
N GLU A 107 13.14 -4.73 1.29
CA GLU A 107 13.41 -4.99 2.70
C GLU A 107 14.61 -5.94 2.81
N GLY A 108 15.61 -5.61 3.63
CA GLY A 108 16.72 -6.52 3.93
C GLY A 108 17.50 -7.04 2.70
N GLY A 109 17.58 -6.23 1.62
CA GLY A 109 18.23 -6.62 0.37
C GLY A 109 17.35 -7.45 -0.59
N GLN A 110 16.13 -7.80 -0.20
CA GLN A 110 15.13 -8.40 -1.09
C GLN A 110 14.22 -7.32 -1.65
N ALA A 111 13.83 -7.44 -2.92
CA ALA A 111 12.89 -6.55 -3.58
C ALA A 111 11.74 -7.34 -4.21
N ILE A 112 10.51 -6.94 -3.88
CA ILE A 112 9.27 -7.44 -4.49
C ILE A 112 8.78 -6.35 -5.44
N VAL A 113 8.59 -6.70 -6.71
CA VAL A 113 8.05 -5.78 -7.72
C VAL A 113 6.58 -6.11 -7.97
N PHE A 114 5.74 -5.09 -7.82
CA PHE A 114 4.34 -5.09 -8.21
C PHE A 114 4.24 -4.40 -9.57
N ASP A 115 4.12 -5.20 -10.62
CA ASP A 115 3.87 -4.71 -11.98
C ASP A 115 2.37 -4.71 -12.24
N PHE A 116 1.79 -3.51 -12.24
CA PHE A 116 0.36 -3.36 -12.46
C PHE A 116 0.01 -3.45 -13.95
N GLY A 117 0.97 -3.23 -14.85
CA GLY A 117 0.69 -3.08 -16.29
C GLY A 117 -0.13 -1.82 -16.59
N ALA A 118 -0.65 -1.74 -17.81
CA ALA A 118 -1.49 -0.62 -18.21
C ALA A 118 -2.81 -0.63 -17.41
N PRO A 119 -3.23 0.49 -16.82
CA PRO A 119 -4.48 0.56 -16.10
C PRO A 119 -5.66 0.36 -17.08
N PRO A 120 -6.72 -0.37 -16.67
CA PRO A 120 -7.96 -0.51 -17.43
C PRO A 120 -8.54 0.84 -17.85
N ALA A 121 -9.21 0.89 -19.00
CA ALA A 121 -9.99 2.06 -19.40
C ALA A 121 -11.02 2.41 -18.31
N GLY A 122 -10.90 3.59 -17.71
CA GLY A 122 -11.76 4.02 -16.62
C GLY A 122 -11.29 3.61 -15.21
N ALA A 123 -10.09 3.06 -15.02
CA ALA A 123 -9.52 2.83 -13.68
C ALA A 123 -9.31 4.13 -12.88
N GLY A 124 -9.28 5.29 -13.56
CA GLY A 124 -8.86 6.57 -12.99
C GLY A 124 -7.32 6.66 -12.97
N PRO A 125 -6.76 7.87 -12.82
CA PRO A 125 -5.33 8.02 -12.67
C PRO A 125 -4.83 7.28 -11.43
N PHE A 126 -3.70 6.60 -11.53
CA PHE A 126 -3.01 5.98 -10.41
C PHE A 126 -2.37 7.11 -9.57
N ILE A 127 -3.18 7.82 -8.79
CA ILE A 127 -2.70 8.95 -7.99
C ILE A 127 -2.17 8.42 -6.67
N PHE A 128 -0.87 8.14 -6.62
CA PHE A 128 -0.13 8.15 -5.35
C PHE A 128 0.32 9.58 -5.08
N ARG A 129 -0.59 10.40 -4.55
CA ARG A 129 -0.19 11.66 -3.91
C ARG A 129 0.07 11.36 -2.45
N ILE A 130 1.35 11.25 -2.12
CA ILE A 130 1.79 11.48 -0.74
C ILE A 130 1.81 13.02 -0.64
N GLU A 131 0.81 13.61 0.00
CA GLU A 131 0.84 15.02 0.41
C GLU A 131 1.47 15.13 1.79
#